data_AF-A0A3B9M906-F1
#
_entry.id   AF-A0A3B9M906-F1
#
_cell.length_a   1.000
_cell.length_b   1.000
_cell.length_c   1.000
_cell.angle_alpha   90.00
_cell.angle_beta   90.00
_cell.angle_gamma   90.00
#
_symmetry.space_group_name_H-M   'P 1'
#
loop_
_entity.id
_entity.type
_entity.pdbx_description
1 polymer ?
#
loop_
_entity_poly.entity_id
_entity_poly.type
_entity_poly.pdbx_seq_one_letter_code
_entity_poly.pdbx_strand_id
1 'polypeptide(L)' 'MTTNGARRLDVAEIRKDFPIFETGIAYLDSANTSQRPRQVTGAMMDYFEHFNSNTHRAAYHIAEVATDRYEGTREK' A
#
# COMPACT_ATOMS: atom_id res chain seq x y z
N MET A 1 35.29 -13.15 9.32
CA MET A 1 34.45 -13.40 10.51
C MET A 1 33.99 -12.03 11.03
N THR A 2 32.87 -11.54 10.48
CA THR A 2 31.52 -11.51 11.08
C THR A 2 31.31 -10.35 12.05
N THR A 3 30.59 -9.32 11.58
CA THR A 3 29.32 -8.87 12.18
C THR A 3 28.47 -8.23 11.10
N ASN A 4 27.40 -8.91 10.73
CA ASN A 4 26.31 -8.46 9.86
C ASN A 4 25.66 -7.24 10.54
N GLY A 5 25.87 -6.04 9.99
CA GLY A 5 25.29 -4.80 10.49
C GLY A 5 23.80 -4.77 10.20
N ALA A 6 23.00 -5.19 11.18
CA ALA A 6 21.55 -5.03 11.13
C ALA A 6 21.24 -3.55 10.87
N ARG A 7 20.70 -3.24 9.68
CA ARG A 7 20.24 -1.90 9.31
C ARG A 7 19.20 -1.47 10.35
N ARG A 8 19.53 -0.45 11.15
CA ARG A 8 18.57 0.13 12.12
C ARG A 8 17.34 0.64 11.36
N LEU A 9 16.17 0.33 11.89
CA LEU A 9 14.89 0.85 11.40
C LEU A 9 14.81 2.35 11.71
N ASP A 10 14.57 3.17 10.70
CA ASP A 10 14.32 4.60 10.88
C ASP A 10 12.82 4.86 11.04
N VAL A 11 12.38 4.95 12.30
CA VAL A 11 10.98 5.19 12.64
C VAL A 11 10.52 6.59 12.22
N ALA A 12 11.41 7.58 12.24
CA ALA A 12 11.07 8.95 11.90
C ALA A 12 10.77 9.07 10.40
N GLU A 13 11.56 8.41 9.55
CA GLU A 13 11.28 8.32 8.12
C GLU A 13 9.98 7.55 7.83
N ILE A 14 9.79 6.38 8.45
CA ILE A 14 8.57 5.56 8.24
C ILE A 14 7.30 6.34 8.64
N ARG A 15 7.35 7.14 9.71
CA ARG A 15 6.20 7.92 10.19
C ARG A 15 5.70 8.93 9.14
N LYS A 16 6.57 9.42 8.24
CA LYS A 16 6.20 10.37 7.17
C LYS A 16 5.27 9.74 6.12
N ASP A 17 5.30 8.43 5.99
CA ASP A 17 4.42 7.70 5.07
C ASP A 17 2.97 7.66 5.56
N PHE A 18 2.67 8.00 6.81
CA PHE A 18 1.33 7.96 7.41
C PHE A 18 0.83 9.40 7.66
N PRO A 19 0.04 9.99 6.74
CA PRO A 19 -0.34 11.41 6.82
C PRO A 19 -1.11 11.77 8.09
N ILE A 20 -1.88 10.83 8.64
CA ILE A 20 -2.67 11.06 9.85
C ILE A 20 -1.81 11.52 11.03
N PHE A 21 -0.52 11.14 11.09
CA PHE A 21 0.37 11.53 12.18
C PHE A 21 0.92 12.95 12.07
N GLU A 22 0.72 13.64 10.94
CA GLU A 22 1.02 15.07 10.79
C GLU A 22 0.13 15.93 11.72
N THR A 23 -1.03 15.40 12.12
CA THR A 23 -1.95 16.05 13.08
C THR A 23 -1.41 16.08 14.51
N GLY A 24 -0.33 15.34 14.81
CA GLY A 24 0.23 15.22 16.16
C GLY A 24 -0.47 14.18 17.04
N ILE A 25 -1.44 13.41 16.53
CA ILE A 25 -2.11 12.38 17.31
C ILE A 25 -1.15 11.26 17.77
N ALA A 26 -1.43 10.70 18.94
CA ALA A 26 -0.86 9.45 19.42
C ALA A 26 -1.92 8.35 19.29
N TYR A 27 -1.84 7.56 18.23
CA TYR A 27 -2.79 6.47 17.97
C TYR A 27 -2.27 5.15 18.54
N LEU A 28 -2.85 4.69 19.64
CA LEU A 28 -2.42 3.49 20.37
C LEU A 28 -3.37 2.28 20.22
N ASP A 29 -4.25 2.30 19.20
CA ASP A 29 -5.25 1.24 18.94
C ASP A 29 -5.00 0.47 17.63
N SER A 30 -3.72 0.32 17.24
CA SER A 30 -3.36 -0.33 15.96
C SER A 30 -3.73 -1.82 15.88
N ALA A 31 -3.94 -2.47 17.04
CA ALA A 31 -4.38 -3.86 17.12
C ALA A 31 -5.83 -4.05 16.66
N ASN A 32 -6.68 -3.05 16.83
CA ASN A 32 -8.05 -3.05 16.35
C ASN A 32 -8.13 -2.59 14.89
N THR A 33 -7.45 -1.49 14.54
CA THR A 33 -7.35 -1.04 13.14
C THR A 33 -6.05 -0.29 12.92
N SER A 34 -5.29 -0.64 11.89
CA SER A 34 -4.04 0.05 11.58
C SER A 34 -4.25 1.25 10.65
N GLN A 35 -3.48 2.31 10.88
CA GLN A 35 -3.37 3.42 9.94
C GLN A 35 -2.71 2.93 8.65
N ARG A 36 -3.02 3.59 7.52
CA ARG A 36 -2.52 3.19 6.20
C ARG A 36 -1.46 4.17 5.72
N PRO A 37 -0.32 3.69 5.18
CA PRO A 37 0.65 4.57 4.56
C PRO A 37 0.15 5.05 3.19
N ARG A 38 0.71 6.15 2.67
CA ARG A 38 0.33 6.76 1.38
C ARG A 38 0.43 5.78 0.22
N GLN A 39 1.37 4.84 0.27
CA GLN A 39 1.58 3.82 -0.76
C GLN A 39 0.34 2.92 -0.91
N VAL A 40 -0.31 2.56 0.22
CA VAL A 40 -1.51 1.71 0.21
C VAL A 40 -2.71 2.50 -0.29
N THR A 41 -2.92 3.71 0.21
CA THR A 41 -4.05 4.54 -0.23
C THR A 41 -3.88 4.97 -1.69
N GLY A 42 -2.66 5.29 -2.09
CA GLY A 42 -2.30 5.67 -3.45
C GLY A 42 -2.52 4.53 -4.45
N ALA A 43 -2.16 3.29 -4.11
CA ALA A 43 -2.46 2.14 -4.97
C ALA A 43 -3.97 1.94 -5.17
N MET A 44 -4.78 2.15 -4.13
CA MET A 44 -6.24 2.11 -4.24
C MET A 44 -6.78 3.25 -5.13
N MET A 45 -6.26 4.46 -4.95
CA MET A 45 -6.64 5.61 -5.78
C MET A 45 -6.27 5.39 -7.25
N ASP A 46 -5.05 4.92 -7.53
CA ASP A 46 -4.56 4.61 -8.87
C ASP A 46 -5.48 3.61 -9.59
N TYR A 47 -5.91 2.55 -8.89
CA TYR A 47 -6.92 1.63 -9.41
C TYR A 47 -8.22 2.34 -9.78
N PHE A 48 -8.76 3.15 -8.88
CA PHE A 48 -10.03 3.82 -9.11
C PHE A 48 -9.97 4.88 -10.21
N GLU A 49 -8.84 5.57 -10.36
CA GLU A 49 -8.64 6.66 -11.32
C GLU A 49 -8.29 6.15 -12.73
N HIS A 50 -7.55 5.05 -12.86
CA HIS A 50 -6.97 4.66 -14.15
C HIS A 50 -7.50 3.33 -14.73
N PHE A 51 -7.92 2.38 -13.91
CA PHE A 51 -8.25 1.02 -14.39
C PHE A 51 -9.36 0.34 -13.59
N ASN A 52 -10.34 1.10 -13.11
CA ASN A 52 -11.50 0.55 -12.42
C ASN A 52 -12.36 -0.29 -13.36
N SER A 53 -12.27 -1.61 -13.26
CA SER A 53 -13.02 -2.54 -14.10
C SER A 53 -13.23 -3.90 -13.43
N ASN A 54 -14.19 -4.67 -13.94
CA ASN A 54 -14.47 -6.03 -13.49
C ASN A 54 -13.36 -6.99 -13.95
N THR A 55 -12.63 -7.56 -12.99
CA THR A 55 -11.40 -8.36 -13.19
C THR A 55 -11.57 -9.75 -13.83
N HIS A 56 -12.73 -10.11 -14.38
CA HIS A 56 -12.98 -11.48 -14.87
C HIS A 56 -13.89 -11.63 -16.10
N ARG A 57 -14.44 -10.56 -16.69
CA ARG A 57 -15.48 -10.69 -17.74
C ARG A 57 -15.47 -9.64 -18.85
N ALA A 58 -14.33 -9.00 -19.12
CA ALA A 58 -14.26 -7.93 -20.09
C ALA A 58 -13.06 -8.09 -21.04
N ALA A 59 -13.31 -7.92 -22.34
CA ALA A 59 -12.31 -8.05 -23.41
C ALA A 59 -11.70 -6.70 -23.82
N TYR A 60 -11.83 -5.67 -22.98
CA TYR A 60 -11.33 -4.33 -23.25
C TYR A 60 -10.11 -4.01 -22.38
N HIS A 61 -9.20 -3.19 -22.90
CA HIS A 61 -7.85 -2.98 -22.37
C HIS A 61 -7.78 -2.68 -20.85
N ILE A 62 -8.66 -1.82 -20.32
CA ILE A 62 -8.64 -1.48 -18.89
C ILE A 62 -9.01 -2.66 -17.98
N ALA A 63 -9.78 -3.64 -18.48
CA ALA A 63 -10.11 -4.85 -17.73
C ALA A 63 -8.94 -5.82 -17.68
N GLU A 64 -8.18 -5.96 -18.78
CA GLU A 64 -6.95 -6.73 -18.82
C GLU A 64 -5.92 -6.17 -17.83
N VAL A 65 -5.70 -4.85 -17.85
CA VAL A 65 -4.81 -4.17 -16.90
C VAL A 65 -5.26 -4.36 -15.45
N ALA A 66 -6.57 -4.27 -15.18
CA ALA A 66 -7.11 -4.52 -13.84
C ALA A 66 -6.87 -5.96 -13.38
N THR A 67 -7.10 -6.94 -14.26
CA THR A 67 -6.87 -8.37 -13.98
C THR A 67 -5.40 -8.64 -13.70
N ASP A 68 -4.48 -8.15 -14.52
CA ASP A 68 -3.04 -8.34 -14.33
C ASP A 68 -2.55 -7.73 -13.02
N ARG A 69 -2.98 -6.50 -12.70
CA ARG A 69 -2.65 -5.82 -11.43
C ARG A 69 -3.20 -6.59 -10.23
N TYR A 70 -4.41 -7.14 -10.34
CA TYR A 70 -5.06 -7.89 -9.28
C TYR A 70 -4.40 -9.26 -9.06
N GLU A 71 -4.25 -10.09 -10.11
CA GLU A 71 -3.62 -11.41 -9.99
C GLU A 71 -2.13 -11.30 -9.61
N GLY A 72 -1.44 -10.24 -10.04
CA GLY A 72 -0.07 -9.94 -9.61
C GLY A 72 0.07 -9.69 -8.09
N THR A 73 -1.03 -9.47 -7.36
CA THR A 73 -1.02 -9.43 -5.89
C THR A 73 -1.10 -10.80 -5.23
N ARG A 74 -1.52 -11.85 -5.95
CA ARG A 74 -1.62 -13.23 -5.43
C ARG A 74 -0.33 -14.02 -5.61
N GLU A 75 0.47 -13.68 -6.63
CA GLU A 75 1.72 -14.37 -6.93
C GLU A 75 2.92 -13.91 -6.07
N LYS A 76 2.74 -12.88 -5.22
CA LYS A 76 3.78 -12.29 -4.37
C LYS A 76 3.38 -12.32 -2.91
#